data_AF-A0A1B1YB75-F1
#
_entry.id   AF-A0A1B1YB75-F1
#
_cell.length_a   1.000
_cell.length_b   1.000
_cell.length_c   1.000
_cell.angle_alpha   90.00
_cell.angle_beta   90.00
_cell.angle_gamma   90.00
#
_symmetry.space_group_name_H-M   'P 1'
#
loop_
_entity.id
_entity.type
_entity.pdbx_description
1 polymer ?
#
loop_
_entity_poly.entity_id
_entity_poly.type
_entity_poly.pdbx_seq_one_letter_code
_entity_poly.pdbx_strand_id
1 'polypeptide(L)'
;MDMKKLFYVFFTVQLTVFLIIAELLSFYIYVSVPSFNNIKDFSNHNIYRLTDNFLGEKENELFENKIGFQLLSEFNKEISNSPCFEYYEIDTTNIYIPKFEGDEIFVSGYEHGRPQPSAKISADGNSLELSCIKALHLSENVFSDFNIRLESGRMLNSEDFLYEKDSVLPVLLGSSYKGIFKIGDLIDTYNVYGNIRCEVVGFLQKGSSIAISQGRIFYLDRYIILPSFRINRPPQTESEKRAFIYKYLMKNGGIIKSEYDLKTVSEEIARIEKKVGLKNNSYVLIGQKFADSIFNMTVREIIVLLLCFTAVTALLLVISLYALVKVFIEKNINFLAVHLLCGAEKKDLYLIILREFLIPSGCSLILSLLLLEILFGIFDPFIFLTAACISLILVSVTAACSFGKHATIDKLLRREG
;
A
#
# COMPACT_ATOMS: atom_id res chain seq x y z
N MET A 1 24.22 -34.72 19.62
CA MET A 1 23.59 -34.67 18.28
C MET A 1 24.66 -35.03 17.26
N ASP A 2 24.38 -35.97 16.35
CA ASP A 2 25.34 -36.34 15.28
C ASP A 2 25.70 -35.08 14.47
N MET A 3 27.00 -34.84 14.27
CA MET A 3 27.53 -33.69 13.54
C MET A 3 26.90 -33.61 12.14
N LYS A 4 26.58 -34.76 11.50
CA LYS A 4 25.83 -34.79 10.23
C LYS A 4 24.47 -34.12 10.40
N LYS A 5 23.66 -34.51 11.40
CA LYS A 5 22.33 -33.95 11.63
C LYS A 5 22.37 -32.45 11.90
N LEU A 6 23.36 -31.96 12.66
CA LEU A 6 23.54 -30.53 12.92
C LEU A 6 23.77 -29.74 11.62
N PHE A 7 24.58 -30.29 10.72
CA PHE A 7 24.89 -29.70 9.42
C PHE A 7 23.66 -29.62 8.48
N TYR A 8 22.81 -30.65 8.45
CA TYR A 8 21.55 -30.60 7.68
C TYR A 8 20.55 -29.61 8.28
N VAL A 9 20.41 -29.59 9.61
CA VAL A 9 19.54 -28.61 10.27
C VAL A 9 19.99 -27.18 9.97
N PHE A 10 21.30 -26.92 10.04
CA PHE A 10 21.85 -25.60 9.70
C PHE A 10 21.54 -25.21 8.25
N PHE A 11 21.74 -26.13 7.29
CA PHE A 11 21.37 -25.89 5.89
C PHE A 11 19.89 -25.61 5.70
N THR A 12 19.02 -26.42 6.31
CA THR A 12 17.57 -26.22 6.24
C THR A 12 17.19 -24.84 6.76
N VAL A 13 17.70 -24.43 7.93
CA VAL A 13 17.42 -23.12 8.51
C VAL A 13 17.93 -21.99 7.61
N GLN A 14 19.16 -22.10 7.12
CA GLN A 14 19.76 -21.08 6.27
C GLN A 14 18.98 -20.93 4.95
N LEU A 15 18.54 -22.04 4.35
CA LEU A 15 17.75 -22.04 3.12
C LEU A 15 16.37 -21.45 3.37
N THR A 16 15.74 -21.75 4.51
CA THR A 16 14.48 -21.13 4.91
C THR A 16 14.61 -19.60 5.04
N VAL A 17 15.67 -19.11 5.68
CA VAL A 17 15.91 -17.66 5.83
C VAL A 17 16.10 -16.98 4.47
N PHE A 18 16.87 -17.59 3.56
CA PHE A 18 17.02 -17.07 2.21
C PHE A 18 15.70 -17.02 1.44
N LEU A 19 14.90 -18.08 1.50
CA LEU A 19 13.60 -18.14 0.84
C LEU A 19 12.67 -17.04 1.35
N ILE A 20 12.58 -16.85 2.68
CA ILE A 20 11.78 -15.76 3.28
C ILE A 20 12.23 -14.40 2.74
N ILE A 21 13.54 -14.11 2.72
CA ILE A 21 14.05 -12.82 2.25
C ILE A 21 13.78 -12.63 0.74
N ALA A 22 13.96 -13.67 -0.06
CA ALA A 22 13.71 -13.62 -1.50
C ALA A 22 12.21 -13.43 -1.83
N GLU A 23 11.32 -14.08 -1.08
CA GLU A 23 9.87 -13.93 -1.19
C GLU A 23 9.45 -12.52 -0.76
N LEU A 24 9.98 -12.00 0.34
CA LEU A 24 9.75 -10.62 0.79
C LEU A 24 10.23 -9.60 -0.25
N LEU A 25 11.41 -9.78 -0.85
CA LEU A 25 11.91 -8.93 -1.93
C LEU A 25 10.97 -8.96 -3.14
N SER A 26 10.55 -10.16 -3.56
CA SER A 26 9.66 -10.34 -4.72
C SER A 26 8.29 -9.70 -4.46
N PHE A 27 7.73 -9.89 -3.27
CA PHE A 27 6.49 -9.25 -2.84
C PHE A 27 6.63 -7.73 -2.80
N TYR A 28 7.70 -7.21 -2.20
CA TYR A 28 7.93 -5.77 -2.11
C TYR A 28 8.11 -5.15 -3.50
N ILE A 29 8.82 -5.80 -4.42
CA ILE A 29 8.92 -5.35 -5.82
C ILE A 29 7.53 -5.36 -6.48
N TYR A 30 6.79 -6.46 -6.35
CA TYR A 30 5.47 -6.62 -6.96
C TYR A 30 4.46 -5.58 -6.48
N VAL A 31 4.47 -5.24 -5.19
CA VAL A 31 3.57 -4.25 -4.61
C VAL A 31 4.08 -2.84 -4.83
N SER A 32 5.34 -2.54 -4.47
CA SER A 32 5.83 -1.16 -4.38
C SER A 32 6.19 -0.56 -5.74
N VAL A 33 6.70 -1.34 -6.71
CA VAL A 33 7.14 -0.78 -8.01
C VAL A 33 5.96 -0.25 -8.85
N PRO A 34 4.86 -1.00 -9.06
CA PRO A 34 3.69 -0.46 -9.76
C PRO A 34 3.11 0.75 -9.03
N SER A 35 3.07 0.69 -7.71
CA SER A 35 2.54 1.78 -6.89
C SER A 35 3.34 3.08 -7.07
N PHE A 36 4.68 2.99 -7.09
CA PHE A 36 5.56 4.16 -7.23
C PHE A 36 5.59 4.71 -8.67
N ASN A 37 5.66 3.83 -9.67
CA ASN A 37 5.68 4.25 -11.09
C ASN A 37 4.39 4.96 -11.53
N ASN A 38 3.29 4.72 -10.82
CA ASN A 38 1.99 5.26 -11.16
C ASN A 38 1.74 6.67 -10.60
N ILE A 39 2.57 7.17 -9.67
CA ILE A 39 2.43 8.51 -9.09
C ILE A 39 3.35 9.46 -9.87
N LYS A 40 2.80 10.51 -10.51
CA LYS A 40 3.62 11.53 -11.20
C LYS A 40 4.57 12.20 -10.21
N ASP A 41 5.85 12.20 -10.52
CA ASP A 41 6.98 12.75 -9.76
C ASP A 41 6.70 13.69 -8.55
N PHE A 42 6.18 13.12 -7.46
CA PHE A 42 6.15 13.75 -6.12
C PHE A 42 7.54 13.70 -5.46
N SER A 43 8.52 13.00 -6.06
CA SER A 43 9.81 12.71 -5.45
C SER A 43 10.75 13.92 -5.41
N ASN A 44 10.54 14.86 -6.33
CA ASN A 44 11.36 16.08 -6.45
C ASN A 44 10.78 17.30 -5.73
N HIS A 45 9.58 17.21 -5.15
CA HIS A 45 8.90 18.32 -4.48
C HIS A 45 8.78 18.07 -2.97
N ASN A 46 8.69 19.15 -2.20
CA ASN A 46 8.34 19.06 -0.79
C ASN A 46 6.84 18.89 -0.63
N ILE A 47 6.43 17.90 0.18
CA ILE A 47 5.03 17.57 0.41
C ILE A 47 4.67 17.83 1.87
N TYR A 48 3.64 18.63 2.09
CA TYR A 48 3.16 19.01 3.42
C TYR A 48 1.69 18.64 3.58
N ARG A 49 1.29 18.21 4.78
CA ARG A 49 -0.11 18.10 5.19
C ARG A 49 -0.50 19.42 5.86
N LEU A 50 -1.51 20.09 5.34
CA LEU A 50 -2.14 21.21 6.04
C LEU A 50 -3.16 20.63 7.02
N THR A 51 -3.07 21.02 8.29
CA THR A 51 -3.99 20.57 9.34
C THR A 51 -4.50 21.79 10.09
N ASP A 52 -5.78 21.77 10.45
CA ASP A 52 -6.34 22.84 11.25
C ASP A 52 -5.92 22.73 12.74
N ASN A 53 -6.05 23.83 13.45
CA ASN A 53 -5.75 23.95 14.87
C ASN A 53 -6.92 24.59 15.62
N PHE A 54 -8.16 24.21 15.24
CA PHE A 54 -9.38 24.73 15.86
C PHE A 54 -9.84 23.94 17.08
N LEU A 55 -9.19 22.83 17.45
CA LEU A 55 -9.64 21.99 18.57
C LEU A 55 -10.01 22.77 19.85
N GLY A 56 -11.14 22.42 20.45
CA GLY A 56 -11.61 22.97 21.73
C GLY A 56 -12.33 24.30 21.58
N GLU A 57 -11.97 25.30 22.39
CA GLU A 57 -12.66 26.60 22.43
C GLU A 57 -12.64 27.33 21.08
N LYS A 58 -11.55 27.20 20.30
CA LYS A 58 -11.42 27.83 18.99
C LYS A 58 -12.45 27.31 17.97
N GLU A 59 -12.83 26.05 18.06
CA GLU A 59 -13.83 25.42 17.19
C GLU A 59 -15.20 25.98 17.54
N ASN A 60 -15.54 26.06 18.83
CA ASN A 60 -16.77 26.70 19.29
C ASN A 60 -16.85 28.16 18.83
N GLU A 61 -15.78 28.94 19.02
CA GLU A 61 -15.71 30.33 18.54
C GLU A 61 -15.94 30.42 17.02
N LEU A 62 -15.37 29.50 16.23
CA LEU A 62 -15.52 29.46 14.79
C LEU A 62 -16.97 29.16 14.37
N PHE A 63 -17.64 28.21 15.04
CA PHE A 63 -19.04 27.87 14.78
C PHE A 63 -20.03 28.96 15.24
N GLU A 64 -19.70 29.69 16.30
CA GLU A 64 -20.48 30.83 16.79
C GLU A 64 -20.26 32.10 15.95
N ASN A 65 -19.11 32.21 15.29
CA ASN A 65 -18.80 33.35 14.44
C ASN A 65 -19.74 33.44 13.22
N LYS A 66 -20.43 34.58 13.09
CA LYS A 66 -21.37 34.87 11.99
C LYS A 66 -20.72 34.78 10.61
N ILE A 67 -19.44 35.09 10.50
CA ILE A 67 -18.67 35.03 9.26
C ILE A 67 -17.73 33.81 9.20
N GLY A 68 -17.82 32.85 10.14
CA GLY A 68 -16.93 31.68 10.20
C GLY A 68 -16.86 30.89 8.89
N PHE A 69 -18.01 30.65 8.25
CA PHE A 69 -18.08 30.05 6.92
C PHE A 69 -17.31 30.87 5.87
N GLN A 70 -17.53 32.19 5.84
CA GLN A 70 -16.89 33.08 4.87
C GLN A 70 -15.37 33.03 5.03
N LEU A 71 -14.86 33.14 6.26
CA LEU A 71 -13.43 33.07 6.56
C LEU A 71 -12.78 31.79 6.02
N LEU A 72 -13.39 30.63 6.27
CA LEU A 72 -12.85 29.35 5.80
C LEU A 72 -12.95 29.18 4.28
N SER A 73 -14.04 29.67 3.68
CA SER A 73 -14.24 29.59 2.24
C SER A 73 -13.29 30.50 1.45
N GLU A 74 -13.00 31.68 1.98
CA GLU A 74 -12.00 32.59 1.42
C GLU A 74 -10.59 32.04 1.62
N PHE A 75 -10.29 31.48 2.79
CA PHE A 75 -9.02 30.79 3.03
C PHE A 75 -8.78 29.67 2.01
N ASN A 76 -9.77 28.79 1.80
CA ASN A 76 -9.73 27.71 0.82
C ASN A 76 -9.44 28.24 -0.60
N LYS A 77 -10.11 29.32 -0.99
CA LYS A 77 -9.90 29.97 -2.29
C LYS A 77 -8.48 30.50 -2.42
N GLU A 78 -7.94 31.14 -1.39
CA GLU A 78 -6.59 31.72 -1.42
C GLU A 78 -5.50 30.64 -1.46
N ILE A 79 -5.59 29.58 -0.64
CA ILE A 79 -4.62 28.48 -0.68
C ILE A 79 -4.67 27.71 -2.01
N SER A 80 -5.86 27.55 -2.59
CA SER A 80 -6.02 26.85 -3.88
C SER A 80 -5.45 27.63 -5.07
N ASN A 81 -5.20 28.93 -4.91
CA ASN A 81 -4.65 29.81 -5.95
C ASN A 81 -3.28 30.40 -5.56
N SER A 82 -2.59 29.78 -4.60
CA SER A 82 -1.28 30.24 -4.14
C SER A 82 -0.23 30.09 -5.25
N PRO A 83 0.63 31.10 -5.50
CA PRO A 83 1.76 30.96 -6.42
C PRO A 83 2.92 30.15 -5.82
N CYS A 84 2.93 29.93 -4.50
CA CYS A 84 4.02 29.24 -3.81
C CYS A 84 3.87 27.71 -3.84
N PHE A 85 2.68 27.19 -4.10
CA PHE A 85 2.42 25.77 -4.02
C PHE A 85 1.13 25.34 -4.72
N GLU A 86 1.08 24.06 -5.07
CA GLU A 86 -0.12 23.38 -5.52
C GLU A 86 -0.85 22.79 -4.31
N TYR A 87 -2.15 23.05 -4.20
CA TYR A 87 -3.00 22.55 -3.13
C TYR A 87 -3.95 21.47 -3.64
N TYR A 88 -3.99 20.33 -2.94
CA TYR A 88 -4.85 19.20 -3.24
C TYR A 88 -5.84 19.00 -2.09
N GLU A 89 -7.12 19.14 -2.38
CA GLU A 89 -8.18 18.78 -1.44
C GLU A 89 -8.34 17.26 -1.49
N ILE A 90 -7.95 16.59 -0.40
CA ILE A 90 -8.11 15.15 -0.21
C ILE A 90 -8.78 14.95 1.14
N ASP A 91 -10.10 15.02 1.13
CA ASP A 91 -10.93 14.85 2.32
C ASP A 91 -11.33 13.37 2.45
N THR A 92 -11.00 12.79 3.61
CA THR A 92 -11.20 11.38 3.95
C THR A 92 -12.46 11.12 4.75
N THR A 93 -13.41 12.05 4.74
CA THR A 93 -14.71 11.90 5.38
C THR A 93 -15.48 10.78 4.70
N ASN A 94 -15.92 9.81 5.51
CA ASN A 94 -16.74 8.69 5.05
C ASN A 94 -18.17 9.15 4.78
N ILE A 95 -18.90 8.36 3.98
CA ILE A 95 -20.33 8.57 3.75
C ILE A 95 -21.13 7.44 4.35
N TYR A 96 -22.38 7.71 4.70
CA TYR A 96 -23.28 6.71 5.25
C TYR A 96 -24.31 6.30 4.21
N ILE A 97 -24.39 5.00 3.93
CA ILE A 97 -25.35 4.45 2.97
C ILE A 97 -26.40 3.63 3.74
N PRO A 98 -27.70 3.93 3.55
CA PRO A 98 -28.77 3.14 4.17
C PRO A 98 -28.84 1.76 3.53
N LYS A 99 -28.98 0.71 4.36
CA LYS A 99 -29.19 -0.68 3.90
C LYS A 99 -28.18 -1.12 2.83
N PHE A 100 -26.90 -0.79 3.02
CA PHE A 100 -25.85 -1.19 2.09
C PHE A 100 -25.71 -2.73 2.07
N GLU A 101 -25.81 -3.34 0.88
CA GLU A 101 -25.78 -4.80 0.71
C GLU A 101 -24.38 -5.37 0.38
N GLY A 102 -23.35 -4.52 0.33
CA GLY A 102 -21.98 -4.95 0.05
C GLY A 102 -21.22 -5.49 1.27
N ASP A 103 -20.12 -6.17 0.99
CA ASP A 103 -19.25 -6.79 2.01
C ASP A 103 -18.58 -5.79 2.98
N GLU A 104 -18.11 -6.27 4.13
CA GLU A 104 -17.41 -5.42 5.11
C GLU A 104 -16.14 -4.75 4.57
N ILE A 105 -15.60 -5.24 3.45
CA ILE A 105 -14.42 -4.67 2.80
C ILE A 105 -14.63 -3.21 2.39
N PHE A 106 -15.87 -2.76 2.21
CA PHE A 106 -16.21 -1.37 1.87
C PHE A 106 -16.38 -0.46 3.09
N VAL A 107 -16.45 -1.05 4.28
CA VAL A 107 -16.74 -0.36 5.53
C VAL A 107 -15.48 0.28 6.09
N SER A 108 -15.61 1.51 6.60
CA SER A 108 -14.53 2.25 7.25
C SER A 108 -13.90 1.44 8.38
N GLY A 109 -12.58 1.52 8.52
CA GLY A 109 -11.83 0.77 9.55
C GLY A 109 -11.48 -0.68 9.21
N TYR A 110 -12.02 -1.26 8.13
CA TYR A 110 -11.69 -2.63 7.69
C TYR A 110 -10.18 -2.84 7.46
N GLU A 111 -9.49 -1.87 6.84
CA GLU A 111 -8.03 -1.95 6.61
C GLU A 111 -7.21 -1.99 7.90
N HIS A 112 -7.82 -1.63 9.03
CA HIS A 112 -7.21 -1.65 10.35
C HIS A 112 -7.68 -2.85 11.20
N GLY A 113 -8.37 -3.81 10.57
CA GLY A 113 -8.97 -4.97 11.25
C GLY A 113 -10.11 -4.59 12.21
N ARG A 114 -10.71 -3.41 12.03
CA ARG A 114 -11.77 -2.88 12.89
C ARG A 114 -12.87 -2.23 12.05
N PRO A 115 -13.61 -3.01 11.23
CA PRO A 115 -14.72 -2.48 10.45
C PRO A 115 -15.75 -1.83 11.39
N GLN A 116 -16.14 -0.60 11.08
CA GLN A 116 -17.10 0.14 11.88
C GLN A 116 -18.50 -0.48 11.76
N PRO A 117 -19.15 -0.87 12.86
CA PRO A 117 -20.51 -1.42 12.77
C PRO A 117 -21.47 -0.37 12.22
N SER A 118 -22.53 -0.84 11.55
CA SER A 118 -23.60 0.04 11.09
C SER A 118 -24.19 0.84 12.25
N ALA A 119 -24.40 2.14 12.02
CA ALA A 119 -25.13 2.99 12.95
C ALA A 119 -26.64 2.76 12.79
N LYS A 120 -27.37 2.67 13.91
CA LYS A 120 -28.83 2.62 13.90
C LYS A 120 -29.39 3.97 14.32
N ILE A 121 -30.13 4.61 13.44
CA ILE A 121 -30.86 5.84 13.76
C ILE A 121 -32.34 5.47 13.86
N SER A 122 -32.97 5.84 14.98
CA SER A 122 -34.41 5.67 15.18
C SER A 122 -35.10 7.01 14.98
N ALA A 123 -35.99 7.10 13.99
CA ALA A 123 -36.90 8.22 13.82
C ALA A 123 -38.32 7.67 13.62
N ASP A 124 -39.28 8.16 14.40
CA ASP A 124 -40.71 7.85 14.29
C ASP A 124 -41.06 6.35 14.23
N GLY A 125 -40.40 5.54 15.06
CA GLY A 125 -40.66 4.09 15.18
C GLY A 125 -40.04 3.22 14.08
N ASN A 126 -39.40 3.81 13.07
CA ASN A 126 -38.60 3.11 12.07
C ASN A 126 -37.10 3.22 12.41
N SER A 127 -36.41 2.08 12.49
CA SER A 127 -34.96 2.04 12.60
C SER A 127 -34.32 2.02 11.22
N LEU A 128 -33.53 3.04 10.89
CA LEU A 128 -32.70 3.09 9.69
C LEU A 128 -31.29 2.63 10.05
N GLU A 129 -30.81 1.61 9.35
CA GLU A 129 -29.43 1.13 9.47
C GLU A 129 -28.55 1.81 8.43
N LEU A 130 -27.46 2.43 8.89
CA LEU A 130 -26.52 3.21 8.10
C LEU A 130 -25.13 2.59 8.18
N SER A 131 -24.61 2.11 7.05
CA SER A 131 -23.26 1.59 6.96
C SER A 131 -22.28 2.73 6.68
N CYS A 132 -21.18 2.81 7.44
CA CYS A 132 -20.14 3.81 7.25
C CYS A 132 -19.19 3.36 6.13
N ILE A 133 -19.40 3.89 4.92
CA ILE A 133 -18.70 3.49 3.70
C ILE A 133 -17.51 4.39 3.42
N LYS A 134 -16.42 3.74 3.03
CA LYS A 134 -15.17 4.37 2.59
C LYS A 134 -15.41 5.34 1.44
N ALA A 135 -15.10 6.61 1.67
CA ALA A 135 -15.23 7.65 0.67
C ALA A 135 -14.03 8.60 0.67
N LEU A 136 -13.82 9.26 -0.47
CA LEU A 136 -12.88 10.36 -0.63
C LEU A 136 -13.55 11.50 -1.40
N HIS A 137 -13.33 12.72 -0.94
CA HIS A 137 -13.71 13.94 -1.65
C HIS A 137 -12.44 14.56 -2.22
N LEU A 138 -12.32 14.57 -3.54
CA LEU A 138 -11.08 14.97 -4.24
C LEU A 138 -11.29 16.25 -5.04
N SER A 139 -10.33 17.17 -5.05
CA SER A 139 -10.32 18.31 -5.98
C SER A 139 -9.95 17.88 -7.41
N GLU A 140 -10.32 18.68 -8.40
CA GLU A 140 -10.16 18.39 -9.82
C GLU A 140 -8.71 18.06 -10.23
N ASN A 141 -7.74 18.81 -9.70
CA ASN A 141 -6.31 18.59 -9.95
C ASN A 141 -5.79 17.23 -9.43
N VAL A 142 -6.47 16.59 -8.49
CA VAL A 142 -6.09 15.25 -8.03
C VAL A 142 -6.26 14.22 -9.16
N PHE A 143 -7.28 14.37 -10.00
CA PHE A 143 -7.54 13.42 -11.09
C PHE A 143 -6.50 13.49 -12.20
N SER A 144 -5.88 14.65 -12.42
CA SER A 144 -4.81 14.82 -13.43
C SER A 144 -3.43 14.40 -12.92
N ASP A 145 -3.19 14.55 -11.62
CA ASP A 145 -1.84 14.46 -11.05
C ASP A 145 -1.54 13.09 -10.42
N PHE A 146 -2.58 12.33 -10.08
CA PHE A 146 -2.45 10.99 -9.50
C PHE A 146 -2.89 9.88 -10.47
N ASN A 147 -2.69 8.63 -10.05
CA ASN A 147 -3.05 7.45 -10.86
C ASN A 147 -4.55 7.14 -10.78
N ILE A 148 -5.40 8.05 -11.24
CA ILE A 148 -6.84 7.83 -11.28
C ILE A 148 -7.22 7.51 -12.73
N ARG A 149 -7.44 6.22 -13.01
CA ARG A 149 -7.76 5.76 -14.37
C ARG A 149 -9.19 5.26 -14.42
N LEU A 150 -9.90 5.67 -15.47
CA LEU A 150 -11.25 5.21 -15.73
C LEU A 150 -11.20 3.84 -16.43
N GLU A 151 -12.06 2.91 -15.99
CA GLU A 151 -12.28 1.65 -16.70
C GLU A 151 -13.56 1.69 -17.53
N SER A 152 -14.62 2.32 -17.01
CA SER A 152 -15.92 2.45 -17.70
C SER A 152 -16.70 3.67 -17.23
N GLY A 153 -17.53 4.23 -18.11
CA GLY A 153 -18.33 5.43 -17.84
C GLY A 153 -17.64 6.70 -18.29
N ARG A 154 -17.74 7.77 -17.50
CA ARG A 154 -17.03 9.04 -17.74
C ARG A 154 -16.24 9.47 -16.51
N MET A 155 -15.16 10.23 -16.72
CA MET A 155 -14.46 10.93 -15.65
C MET A 155 -15.27 12.15 -15.19
N LEU A 156 -14.96 12.68 -14.00
CA LEU A 156 -15.49 13.96 -13.55
C LEU A 156 -14.90 15.11 -14.38
N ASN A 157 -15.72 16.11 -14.68
CA ASN A 157 -15.35 17.35 -15.37
C ASN A 157 -15.59 18.56 -14.45
N SER A 158 -15.17 19.76 -14.85
CA SER A 158 -15.22 20.95 -14.00
C SER A 158 -16.63 21.33 -13.53
N GLU A 159 -17.68 21.01 -14.28
CA GLU A 159 -19.08 21.29 -13.91
C GLU A 159 -19.55 20.37 -12.77
N ASP A 160 -19.01 19.15 -12.69
CA ASP A 160 -19.32 18.17 -11.65
C ASP A 160 -18.86 18.61 -10.24
N PHE A 161 -17.99 19.62 -10.14
CA PHE A 161 -17.53 20.20 -8.87
C PHE A 161 -18.40 21.36 -8.38
N LEU A 162 -19.47 21.69 -9.09
CA LEU A 162 -20.44 22.70 -8.68
C LEU A 162 -21.61 21.99 -8.00
N TYR A 163 -21.88 22.34 -6.74
CA TYR A 163 -23.03 21.81 -6.02
C TYR A 163 -24.07 22.89 -5.79
N GLU A 164 -25.29 22.62 -6.24
CA GLU A 164 -26.48 23.33 -5.82
C GLU A 164 -27.30 22.44 -4.89
N LYS A 165 -28.20 23.07 -4.12
CA LYS A 165 -29.04 22.32 -3.19
C LYS A 165 -29.91 21.34 -3.99
N ASP A 166 -30.01 20.11 -3.50
CA ASP A 166 -30.81 19.03 -4.10
C ASP A 166 -30.29 18.53 -5.46
N SER A 167 -29.11 18.99 -5.91
CA SER A 167 -28.42 18.43 -7.07
C SER A 167 -27.96 17.00 -6.81
N VAL A 168 -28.02 16.18 -7.85
CA VAL A 168 -27.45 14.83 -7.82
C VAL A 168 -25.96 14.93 -8.11
N LEU A 169 -25.13 14.48 -7.16
CA LEU A 169 -23.68 14.52 -7.32
C LEU A 169 -23.19 13.33 -8.14
N PRO A 170 -22.42 13.55 -9.20
CA PRO A 170 -21.77 12.46 -9.93
C PRO A 170 -20.64 11.88 -9.09
N VAL A 171 -20.59 10.55 -8.99
CA VAL A 171 -19.55 9.83 -8.23
C VAL A 171 -18.88 8.75 -9.08
N LEU A 172 -17.61 8.52 -8.79
CA LEU A 172 -16.85 7.40 -9.33
C LEU A 172 -16.71 6.33 -8.27
N LEU A 173 -16.85 5.07 -8.67
CA LEU A 173 -16.68 3.94 -7.76
C LEU A 173 -15.39 3.19 -8.06
N GLY A 174 -14.70 2.74 -7.03
CA GLY A 174 -13.58 1.80 -7.16
C GLY A 174 -13.98 0.50 -7.86
N SER A 175 -12.99 -0.20 -8.42
CA SER A 175 -13.22 -1.43 -9.20
C SER A 175 -13.99 -2.53 -8.46
N SER A 176 -13.88 -2.59 -7.13
CA SER A 176 -14.55 -3.62 -6.32
C SER A 176 -16.08 -3.43 -6.24
N TYR A 177 -16.61 -2.26 -6.61
CA TYR A 177 -18.06 -2.00 -6.61
C TYR A 177 -18.80 -2.51 -7.86
N LYS A 178 -18.10 -2.98 -8.90
CA LYS A 178 -18.71 -3.38 -10.18
C LYS A 178 -19.76 -4.49 -10.09
N GLY A 179 -19.67 -5.33 -9.06
CA GLY A 179 -20.65 -6.40 -8.80
C GLY A 179 -21.89 -5.93 -8.03
N ILE A 180 -21.87 -4.69 -7.52
CA ILE A 180 -22.88 -4.15 -6.59
C ILE A 180 -23.69 -3.06 -7.26
N PHE A 181 -23.03 -2.15 -7.97
CA PHE A 181 -23.66 -1.01 -8.65
C PHE A 181 -23.45 -1.05 -10.16
N LYS A 182 -24.26 -0.29 -10.87
CA LYS A 182 -24.19 -0.01 -12.30
C LYS A 182 -24.08 1.50 -12.54
N ILE A 183 -23.57 1.86 -13.72
CA ILE A 183 -23.56 3.26 -14.17
C ILE A 183 -25.02 3.73 -14.30
N GLY A 184 -25.33 4.91 -13.76
CA GLY A 184 -26.66 5.48 -13.67
C GLY A 184 -27.42 5.12 -12.37
N ASP A 185 -26.88 4.24 -11.53
CA ASP A 185 -27.49 3.95 -10.23
C ASP A 185 -27.45 5.18 -9.33
N LEU A 186 -28.53 5.39 -8.58
CA LEU A 186 -28.66 6.45 -7.59
C LEU A 186 -28.39 5.88 -6.19
N ILE A 187 -27.49 6.53 -5.46
CA ILE A 187 -27.11 6.20 -4.10
C ILE A 187 -27.57 7.34 -3.20
N ASP A 188 -28.52 7.06 -2.30
CA ASP A 188 -28.86 8.02 -1.25
C ASP A 188 -27.76 7.95 -0.16
N THR A 189 -27.06 9.06 0.06
CA THR A 189 -25.98 9.14 1.04
C THR A 189 -26.35 10.12 2.13
N TYR A 190 -25.98 9.76 3.36
CA TYR A 190 -26.05 10.61 4.53
C TYR A 190 -24.62 11.01 4.89
N ASN A 191 -24.39 12.29 5.14
CA ASN A 191 -23.19 12.73 5.80
C ASN A 191 -23.47 13.91 6.73
N VAL A 192 -22.41 14.40 7.35
CA VAL A 192 -22.39 15.59 8.21
C VAL A 192 -22.84 16.89 7.53
N TYR A 193 -22.93 16.92 6.20
CA TYR A 193 -23.43 18.03 5.38
C TYR A 193 -24.91 17.91 5.02
N GLY A 194 -25.55 16.77 5.31
CA GLY A 194 -26.94 16.47 4.97
C GLY A 194 -27.08 15.28 4.02
N ASN A 195 -28.31 15.07 3.53
CA ASN A 195 -28.59 14.00 2.58
C ASN A 195 -28.18 14.46 1.19
N ILE A 196 -27.30 13.71 0.54
CA ILE A 196 -26.84 13.96 -0.81
C ILE A 196 -27.16 12.73 -1.64
N ARG A 197 -27.87 12.93 -2.75
CA ARG A 197 -28.07 11.87 -3.73
C ARG A 197 -26.90 11.86 -4.69
N CYS A 198 -26.32 10.69 -4.91
CA CYS A 198 -25.19 10.50 -5.80
C CYS A 198 -25.59 9.64 -7.00
N GLU A 199 -25.10 9.95 -8.19
CA GLU A 199 -25.25 9.11 -9.39
C GLU A 199 -23.91 8.47 -9.73
N VAL A 200 -23.89 7.15 -9.95
CA VAL A 200 -22.70 6.44 -10.39
C VAL A 200 -22.42 6.78 -11.86
N VAL A 201 -21.40 7.59 -12.13
CA VAL A 201 -21.05 8.00 -13.51
C VAL A 201 -19.91 7.20 -14.12
N GLY A 202 -19.20 6.42 -13.32
CA GLY A 202 -18.11 5.58 -13.81
C GLY A 202 -17.46 4.70 -12.74
N PHE A 203 -16.65 3.76 -13.22
CA PHE A 203 -15.83 2.87 -12.39
C PHE A 203 -14.36 3.10 -12.70
N LEU A 204 -13.56 3.17 -11.64
CA LEU A 204 -12.12 3.25 -11.73
C LEU A 204 -11.51 1.89 -12.04
N GLN A 205 -10.39 1.91 -12.77
CA GLN A 205 -9.58 0.73 -13.03
C GLN A 205 -8.94 0.23 -11.74
N LYS A 206 -8.88 -1.09 -11.57
CA LYS A 206 -8.17 -1.74 -10.46
C LYS A 206 -6.73 -1.22 -10.35
N GLY A 207 -6.30 -0.88 -9.15
CA GLY A 207 -4.99 -0.29 -8.88
C GLY A 207 -4.94 1.23 -9.09
N SER A 208 -6.08 1.89 -9.31
CA SER A 208 -6.15 3.35 -9.22
C SER A 208 -5.79 3.79 -7.81
N SER A 209 -4.96 4.82 -7.68
CA SER A 209 -4.35 5.18 -6.41
C SER A 209 -3.95 6.66 -6.33
N ILE A 210 -4.01 7.20 -5.12
CA ILE A 210 -3.44 8.51 -4.77
C ILE A 210 -2.29 8.34 -3.77
N ALA A 211 -1.37 9.30 -3.75
CA ALA A 211 -0.36 9.39 -2.69
C ALA A 211 -0.87 10.35 -1.63
N ILE A 212 -0.85 9.94 -0.37
CA ILE A 212 -1.11 10.82 0.77
C ILE A 212 0.20 11.16 1.50
N SER A 213 0.15 12.07 2.47
CA SER A 213 1.34 12.50 3.20
C SER A 213 2.15 11.32 3.75
N GLN A 214 3.48 11.45 3.82
CA GLN A 214 4.43 10.39 4.21
C GLN A 214 4.59 9.25 3.19
N GLY A 215 4.21 9.47 1.92
CA GLY A 215 4.47 8.51 0.85
C GLY A 215 3.65 7.23 0.90
N ARG A 216 2.58 7.22 1.69
CA ARG A 216 1.62 6.12 1.70
C ARG A 216 0.75 6.21 0.45
N ILE A 217 0.64 5.08 -0.23
CA ILE A 217 -0.17 4.94 -1.44
C ILE A 217 -1.52 4.39 -1.02
N PHE A 218 -2.57 5.09 -1.43
CA PHE A 218 -3.93 4.81 -1.05
C PHE A 218 -4.70 4.31 -2.28
N TYR A 219 -5.07 3.04 -2.25
CA TYR A 219 -5.79 2.38 -3.35
C TYR A 219 -7.27 2.72 -3.31
N LEU A 220 -7.81 3.06 -4.48
CA LEU A 220 -9.19 3.52 -4.64
C LEU A 220 -10.18 2.38 -4.93
N ASP A 221 -9.69 1.15 -5.10
CA ASP A 221 -10.49 -0.03 -5.50
C ASP A 221 -11.76 -0.25 -4.65
N ARG A 222 -11.72 0.12 -3.36
CA ARG A 222 -12.81 -0.03 -2.38
C ARG A 222 -13.45 1.29 -1.94
N TYR A 223 -13.19 2.40 -2.63
CA TYR A 223 -13.65 3.74 -2.25
C TYR A 223 -14.70 4.30 -3.21
N ILE A 224 -15.61 5.08 -2.66
CA ILE A 224 -16.49 5.97 -3.42
C ILE A 224 -15.78 7.33 -3.52
N ILE A 225 -15.62 7.83 -4.74
CA ILE A 225 -14.93 9.09 -5.01
C ILE A 225 -15.97 10.14 -5.37
N LEU A 226 -16.05 11.16 -4.53
CA LEU A 226 -16.91 12.31 -4.71
C LEU A 226 -16.08 13.51 -5.16
N PRO A 227 -16.66 14.43 -5.97
CA PRO A 227 -16.05 15.72 -6.19
C PRO A 227 -15.97 16.48 -4.87
N SER A 228 -14.83 17.11 -4.60
CA SER A 228 -14.70 18.11 -3.55
C SER A 228 -15.40 19.40 -3.99
N PHE A 229 -16.73 19.34 -4.03
CA PHE A 229 -17.56 20.37 -4.63
C PHE A 229 -17.47 21.72 -3.91
N ARG A 230 -17.76 22.79 -4.66
CA ARG A 230 -17.81 24.17 -4.20
C ARG A 230 -19.22 24.56 -3.83
N ILE A 231 -19.34 25.39 -2.81
CA ILE A 231 -20.60 25.97 -2.38
C ILE A 231 -20.57 27.46 -2.70
N ASN A 232 -21.30 27.87 -3.74
CA ASN A 232 -21.27 29.25 -4.25
C ASN A 232 -22.38 30.14 -3.68
N ARG A 233 -22.85 29.84 -2.47
CA ARG A 233 -23.89 30.62 -1.79
C ARG A 233 -23.68 30.66 -0.27
N PRO A 234 -24.18 31.70 0.40
CA PRO A 234 -24.20 31.72 1.86
C PRO A 234 -25.17 30.67 2.44
N PRO A 235 -24.90 30.18 3.66
CA PRO A 235 -25.84 29.33 4.38
C PRO A 235 -27.12 30.11 4.70
N GLN A 236 -28.26 29.43 4.59
CA GLN A 236 -29.61 29.97 4.80
C GLN A 236 -30.17 29.62 6.19
N THR A 237 -29.61 28.60 6.85
CA THR A 237 -30.03 28.16 8.18
C THR A 237 -28.81 27.93 9.08
N GLU A 238 -29.00 27.96 10.40
CA GLU A 238 -27.90 27.64 11.34
C GLU A 238 -27.39 26.22 11.20
N SER A 239 -28.25 25.25 10.85
CA SER A 239 -27.81 23.87 10.58
C SER A 239 -26.92 23.82 9.34
N GLU A 240 -27.29 24.55 8.30
CA GLU A 240 -26.50 24.64 7.07
C GLU A 240 -25.18 25.37 7.30
N LYS A 241 -25.17 26.43 8.12
CA LYS A 241 -23.94 27.13 8.52
C LYS A 241 -22.95 26.17 9.15
N ARG A 242 -23.40 25.33 10.10
CA ARG A 242 -22.56 24.32 10.75
C ARG A 242 -22.04 23.29 9.75
N ALA A 243 -22.91 22.75 8.90
CA ALA A 243 -22.52 21.82 7.84
C ALA A 243 -21.43 22.41 6.92
N PHE A 244 -21.61 23.67 6.49
CA PHE A 244 -20.67 24.33 5.60
C PHE A 244 -19.34 24.62 6.28
N ILE A 245 -19.34 25.03 7.56
CA ILE A 245 -18.11 25.19 8.35
C ILE A 245 -17.38 23.86 8.45
N TYR A 246 -18.06 22.77 8.83
CA TYR A 246 -17.43 21.45 8.90
C TYR A 246 -16.85 21.02 7.56
N LYS A 247 -17.52 21.34 6.44
CA LYS A 247 -17.05 21.00 5.10
C LYS A 247 -15.74 21.70 4.79
N TYR A 248 -15.66 23.00 5.06
CA TYR A 248 -14.46 23.76 4.79
C TYR A 248 -13.33 23.46 5.76
N LEU A 249 -13.61 23.05 7.00
CA LEU A 249 -12.58 22.47 7.88
C LEU A 249 -11.93 21.24 7.24
N MET A 250 -12.73 20.31 6.71
CA MET A 250 -12.21 19.12 6.02
C MET A 250 -11.50 19.46 4.70
N LYS A 251 -12.10 20.31 3.86
CA LYS A 251 -11.49 20.75 2.59
C LYS A 251 -10.15 21.46 2.79
N ASN A 252 -10.02 22.21 3.88
CA ASN A 252 -8.78 22.94 4.20
C ASN A 252 -7.71 22.04 4.83
N GLY A 253 -8.03 20.78 5.16
CA GLY A 253 -7.12 19.75 5.70
C GLY A 253 -6.38 18.91 4.65
N GLY A 254 -5.99 19.53 3.53
CA GLY A 254 -5.43 18.88 2.34
C GLY A 254 -3.91 18.69 2.29
N ILE A 255 -3.40 18.44 1.09
CA ILE A 255 -1.97 18.25 0.79
C ILE A 255 -1.44 19.43 0.01
N ILE A 256 -0.24 19.89 0.35
CA ILE A 256 0.50 20.91 -0.36
C ILE A 256 1.71 20.27 -1.02
N LYS A 257 1.90 20.57 -2.30
CA LYS A 257 3.12 20.25 -3.06
C LYS A 257 3.82 21.56 -3.42
N SER A 258 5.09 21.68 -3.04
CA SER A 258 5.84 22.92 -3.21
C SER A 258 7.32 22.65 -3.49
N GLU A 259 7.95 23.52 -4.28
CA GLU A 259 9.40 23.60 -4.42
C GLU A 259 10.07 24.27 -3.20
N TYR A 260 9.30 25.01 -2.40
CA TYR A 260 9.80 25.75 -1.26
C TYR A 260 9.81 24.90 0.01
N ASP A 261 10.67 25.29 0.95
CA ASP A 261 10.82 24.61 2.23
C ASP A 261 9.66 24.89 3.21
N LEU A 262 9.64 24.15 4.32
CA LEU A 262 8.55 24.21 5.30
C LEU A 262 8.35 25.62 5.84
N LYS A 263 9.45 26.35 6.04
CA LYS A 263 9.42 27.71 6.56
C LYS A 263 8.73 28.66 5.60
N THR A 264 9.14 28.65 4.33
CA THR A 264 8.58 29.53 3.29
C THR A 264 7.09 29.25 3.07
N VAL A 265 6.71 27.97 2.99
CA VAL A 265 5.28 27.60 2.85
C VAL A 265 4.49 27.99 4.09
N SER A 266 5.05 27.83 5.30
CA SER A 266 4.38 28.26 6.55
C SER A 266 4.18 29.77 6.61
N GLU A 267 5.16 30.57 6.15
CA GLU A 267 5.04 32.02 6.06
C GLU A 267 3.96 32.45 5.08
N GLU A 268 3.83 31.74 3.95
CA GLU A 268 2.76 31.99 2.98
C GLU A 268 1.37 31.65 3.53
N ILE A 269 1.22 30.52 4.22
CA ILE A 269 -0.03 30.19 4.91
C ILE A 269 -0.38 31.26 5.94
N ALA A 270 0.56 31.68 6.78
CA ALA A 270 0.33 32.74 7.76
C ALA A 270 -0.04 34.09 7.11
N ARG A 271 0.54 34.41 5.94
CA ARG A 271 0.16 35.59 5.14
C ARG A 271 -1.29 35.48 4.67
N ILE A 272 -1.70 34.31 4.18
CA ILE A 272 -3.07 34.04 3.72
C ILE A 272 -4.05 34.12 4.90
N GLU A 273 -3.75 33.49 6.04
CA GLU A 273 -4.56 33.59 7.28
C GLU A 273 -4.83 35.04 7.66
N LYS A 274 -3.77 35.86 7.70
CA LYS A 274 -3.87 37.29 8.00
C LYS A 274 -4.69 38.05 6.96
N LYS A 275 -4.55 37.71 5.66
CA LYS A 275 -5.29 38.35 4.57
C LYS A 275 -6.80 38.13 4.70
N VAL A 276 -7.22 36.91 5.04
CA VAL A 276 -8.64 36.55 5.17
C VAL A 276 -9.23 36.89 6.55
N GLY A 277 -8.38 37.24 7.52
CA GLY A 277 -8.81 37.59 8.88
C GLY A 277 -8.96 36.40 9.84
N LEU A 278 -8.33 35.26 9.52
CA LEU A 278 -8.17 34.16 10.47
C LEU A 278 -7.13 34.52 11.55
N LYS A 279 -7.27 33.92 12.74
CA LYS A 279 -6.26 34.05 13.79
C LYS A 279 -4.97 33.38 13.31
N ASN A 280 -3.80 33.92 13.66
CA ASN A 280 -2.53 33.28 13.34
C ASN A 280 -2.49 31.84 13.87
N ASN A 281 -1.89 30.93 13.10
CA ASN A 281 -1.72 29.53 13.48
C ASN A 281 -3.07 28.80 13.66
N SER A 282 -4.06 29.19 12.87
CA SER A 282 -5.33 28.46 12.68
C SER A 282 -5.12 27.20 11.85
N TYR A 283 -4.12 27.22 10.97
CA TYR A 283 -3.64 26.09 10.19
C TYR A 283 -2.13 25.93 10.37
N VAL A 284 -1.70 24.67 10.44
CA VAL A 284 -0.31 24.28 10.66
C VAL A 284 0.09 23.26 9.60
N LEU A 285 1.33 23.37 9.14
CA LEU A 285 1.91 22.37 8.26
C LEU A 285 2.56 21.27 9.07
N ILE A 286 2.10 20.05 8.83
CA ILE A 286 2.76 18.84 9.27
C ILE A 286 3.41 18.23 8.03
N GLY A 287 4.73 18.27 7.96
CA GLY A 287 5.41 17.57 6.90
C GLY A 287 6.89 17.46 7.15
N GLN A 288 7.44 16.40 6.56
CA GLN A 288 8.85 16.23 6.30
C GLN A 288 8.99 16.18 4.79
N LYS A 289 10.20 16.43 4.26
CA LYS A 289 10.51 16.01 2.89
C LYS A 289 10.08 14.55 2.74
N PHE A 290 9.54 14.17 1.59
CA PHE A 290 9.14 12.79 1.30
C PHE A 290 10.25 11.76 1.64
N ALA A 291 11.51 12.22 1.69
CA ALA A 291 12.69 11.46 2.07
C ALA A 291 13.01 11.35 3.58
N ASP A 292 12.42 12.16 4.47
CA ASP A 292 12.98 12.44 5.81
C ASP A 292 12.24 11.83 7.02
N SER A 293 11.26 10.93 6.83
CA SER A 293 10.60 10.21 7.94
C SER A 293 11.31 8.91 8.32
N ILE A 294 11.96 8.89 9.50
CA ILE A 294 12.55 7.86 10.41
C ILE A 294 12.82 6.42 9.87
N PHE A 295 12.12 5.97 8.84
CA PHE A 295 12.49 4.97 7.82
C PHE A 295 12.92 5.64 6.49
N ASN A 296 13.92 6.53 6.49
CA ASN A 296 14.40 7.32 5.32
C ASN A 296 15.01 6.49 4.17
N MET A 297 14.52 5.28 3.91
CA MET A 297 14.84 4.55 2.71
C MET A 297 13.66 4.69 1.75
N THR A 298 13.89 5.36 0.63
CA THR A 298 13.03 5.29 -0.55
C THR A 298 12.74 3.83 -0.90
N VAL A 299 11.65 3.57 -1.63
CA VAL A 299 11.34 2.22 -2.16
C VAL A 299 12.57 1.60 -2.84
N ARG A 300 13.35 2.41 -3.55
CA ARG A 300 14.61 2.00 -4.19
C ARG A 300 15.65 1.55 -3.18
N GLU A 301 15.88 2.29 -2.10
CA GLU A 301 16.86 1.94 -1.07
C GLU A 301 16.46 0.67 -0.31
N ILE A 302 15.17 0.47 -0.04
CA ILE A 302 14.66 -0.78 0.56
C ILE A 302 14.89 -1.96 -0.39
N ILE A 303 14.58 -1.81 -1.69
CA ILE A 303 14.86 -2.84 -2.70
C ILE A 303 16.36 -3.15 -2.75
N VAL A 304 17.22 -2.14 -2.75
CA VAL A 304 18.68 -2.32 -2.77
C VAL A 304 19.16 -3.04 -1.51
N LEU A 305 18.65 -2.67 -0.33
CA LEU A 305 18.99 -3.32 0.93
C LEU A 305 18.58 -4.79 0.95
N LEU A 306 17.34 -5.09 0.54
CA LEU A 306 16.83 -6.46 0.43
C LEU A 306 17.62 -7.28 -0.60
N LEU A 307 18.02 -6.67 -1.71
CA LEU A 307 18.86 -7.30 -2.73
C LEU A 307 20.26 -7.63 -2.18
N CYS A 308 20.87 -6.72 -1.41
CA CYS A 308 22.12 -6.97 -0.70
C CYS A 308 22.00 -8.14 0.30
N PHE A 309 20.95 -8.17 1.13
CA PHE A 309 20.71 -9.29 2.05
C PHE A 309 20.49 -10.62 1.33
N THR A 310 19.74 -10.59 0.23
CA THR A 310 19.51 -11.77 -0.63
C THR A 310 20.82 -12.27 -1.22
N ALA A 311 21.69 -11.38 -1.71
CA ALA A 311 22.98 -11.73 -2.28
C ALA A 311 23.93 -12.33 -1.22
N VAL A 312 24.00 -11.74 -0.03
CA VAL A 312 24.84 -12.24 1.08
C VAL A 312 24.37 -13.62 1.54
N THR A 313 23.07 -13.80 1.75
CA THR A 313 22.51 -15.09 2.18
C THR A 313 22.65 -16.17 1.11
N ALA A 314 22.48 -15.82 -0.18
CA ALA A 314 22.76 -16.71 -1.31
C ALA A 314 24.23 -17.15 -1.34
N LEU A 315 25.18 -16.24 -1.16
CA LEU A 315 26.60 -16.55 -1.13
C LEU A 315 26.93 -17.55 0.00
N LEU A 316 26.45 -17.26 1.20
CA LEU A 316 26.63 -18.14 2.35
C LEU A 316 26.00 -19.52 2.11
N LEU A 317 24.87 -19.59 1.39
CA LEU A 317 24.20 -20.85 1.06
C LEU A 317 25.00 -21.68 0.07
N VAL A 318 25.56 -21.05 -0.96
CA VAL A 318 26.41 -21.74 -1.93
C VAL A 318 27.64 -22.32 -1.23
N ILE A 319 28.25 -21.57 -0.30
CA ILE A 319 29.41 -22.03 0.48
C ILE A 319 29.02 -23.21 1.38
N SER A 320 27.92 -23.10 2.13
CA SER A 320 27.49 -24.15 3.06
C SER A 320 27.08 -25.43 2.32
N LEU A 321 26.33 -25.29 1.22
CA LEU A 321 25.90 -26.42 0.39
C LEU A 321 27.09 -27.10 -0.30
N TYR A 322 28.05 -26.33 -0.81
CA TYR A 322 29.27 -26.91 -1.37
C TYR A 322 30.05 -27.73 -0.32
N ALA A 323 30.21 -27.19 0.90
CA ALA A 323 30.85 -27.89 1.99
C ALA A 323 30.10 -29.18 2.37
N LEU A 324 28.77 -29.13 2.42
CA LEU A 324 27.91 -30.29 2.72
C LEU A 324 28.01 -31.38 1.67
N VAL A 325 27.92 -31.03 0.39
CA VAL A 325 28.07 -32.00 -0.72
C VAL A 325 29.45 -32.64 -0.67
N LYS A 326 30.50 -31.86 -0.42
CA LYS A 326 31.86 -32.39 -0.26
C LYS A 326 31.95 -33.39 0.89
N VAL A 327 31.47 -33.02 2.08
CA VAL A 327 31.46 -33.90 3.26
C VAL A 327 30.63 -35.16 3.00
N PHE A 328 29.51 -35.04 2.30
CA PHE A 328 28.69 -36.18 1.90
C PHE A 328 29.45 -37.13 0.99
N ILE A 329 30.13 -36.63 -0.05
CA ILE A 329 30.94 -37.45 -0.97
C ILE A 329 32.07 -38.14 -0.20
N GLU A 330 32.82 -37.41 0.63
CA GLU A 330 33.95 -37.97 1.40
C GLU A 330 33.51 -39.07 2.37
N LYS A 331 32.37 -38.89 3.06
CA LYS A 331 31.85 -39.88 3.99
C LYS A 331 31.22 -41.11 3.31
N ASN A 332 30.68 -40.94 2.11
CA ASN A 332 30.00 -42.01 1.38
C ASN A 332 30.81 -42.53 0.19
N ILE A 333 32.12 -42.27 0.17
CA ILE A 333 32.96 -42.57 -1.00
C ILE A 333 32.96 -44.06 -1.35
N ASN A 334 33.01 -44.94 -0.34
CA ASN A 334 32.95 -46.39 -0.52
C ASN A 334 31.60 -46.82 -1.12
N PHE A 335 30.50 -46.25 -0.62
CA PHE A 335 29.15 -46.53 -1.13
C PHE A 335 28.99 -46.09 -2.60
N LEU A 336 29.51 -44.91 -2.94
CA LEU A 336 29.51 -44.38 -4.31
C LEU A 336 30.42 -45.20 -5.24
N ALA A 337 31.58 -45.66 -4.75
CA ALA A 337 32.52 -46.49 -5.50
C ALA A 337 31.94 -47.87 -5.82
N VAL A 338 31.23 -48.50 -4.87
CA VAL A 338 30.53 -49.78 -5.13
C VAL A 338 29.49 -49.62 -6.23
N HIS A 339 28.70 -48.54 -6.23
CA HIS A 339 27.74 -48.27 -7.31
C HIS A 339 28.44 -48.13 -8.68
N LEU A 340 29.57 -47.43 -8.72
CA LEU A 340 30.36 -47.27 -9.93
C LEU A 340 30.91 -48.63 -10.43
N LEU A 341 31.42 -49.47 -9.52
CA LEU A 341 31.91 -50.82 -9.84
C LEU A 341 30.80 -51.77 -10.31
N CYS A 342 29.57 -51.58 -9.82
CA CYS A 342 28.39 -52.30 -10.29
C CYS A 342 27.83 -51.77 -11.64
N GLY A 343 28.50 -50.81 -12.28
CA GLY A 343 28.15 -50.30 -13.61
C GLY A 343 27.28 -49.04 -13.62
N ALA A 344 27.09 -48.36 -12.47
CA ALA A 344 26.37 -47.09 -12.44
C ALA A 344 27.11 -45.99 -13.23
N GLU A 345 26.37 -45.18 -13.97
CA GLU A 345 26.93 -44.04 -14.71
C GLU A 345 27.08 -42.81 -13.80
N LYS A 346 27.86 -41.82 -14.25
CA LYS A 346 28.05 -40.55 -13.52
C LYS A 346 26.73 -39.82 -13.22
N LYS A 347 25.73 -39.95 -14.10
CA LYS A 347 24.39 -39.38 -13.92
C LYS A 347 23.67 -40.00 -12.70
N ASP A 348 23.88 -41.29 -12.46
CA ASP A 348 23.24 -42.02 -11.36
C ASP A 348 23.84 -41.59 -10.02
N LEU A 349 25.17 -41.40 -9.97
CA LEU A 349 25.84 -40.85 -8.78
C LEU A 349 25.38 -39.41 -8.50
N TYR A 350 25.23 -38.58 -9.54
CA TYR A 350 24.69 -37.23 -9.40
C TYR A 350 23.27 -37.24 -8.81
N LEU A 351 22.39 -38.12 -9.30
CA LEU A 351 21.02 -38.24 -8.79
C LEU A 351 20.96 -38.69 -7.32
N ILE A 352 21.87 -39.58 -6.90
CA ILE A 352 21.99 -39.99 -5.49
C ILE A 352 22.32 -38.78 -4.60
N ILE A 353 23.31 -37.98 -5.00
CA ILE A 353 23.71 -36.77 -4.27
C ILE A 353 22.56 -35.76 -4.25
N LEU A 354 21.93 -35.52 -5.40
CA LEU A 354 20.83 -34.56 -5.55
C LEU A 354 19.65 -34.90 -4.62
N ARG A 355 19.27 -36.18 -4.55
CA ARG A 355 18.16 -36.65 -3.71
C ARG A 355 18.38 -36.38 -2.22
N GLU A 356 19.62 -36.48 -1.74
CA GLU A 356 19.94 -36.22 -0.33
C GLU A 356 19.64 -34.77 0.07
N PHE A 357 19.83 -33.82 -0.85
CA PHE A 357 19.61 -32.39 -0.59
C PHE A 357 18.22 -31.89 -0.98
N LEU A 358 17.49 -32.62 -1.84
CA LEU A 358 16.10 -32.30 -2.19
C LEU A 358 15.15 -32.35 -0.99
N ILE A 359 15.33 -33.30 -0.06
CA ILE A 359 14.46 -33.44 1.13
C ILE A 359 14.57 -32.21 2.04
N PRO A 360 15.78 -31.81 2.51
CA PRO A 360 15.96 -30.57 3.25
C PRO A 360 15.39 -29.34 2.53
N SER A 361 15.57 -29.25 1.21
CA SER A 361 15.06 -28.12 0.42
C SER A 361 13.53 -28.07 0.36
N GLY A 362 12.87 -29.21 0.23
CA GLY A 362 11.41 -29.29 0.34
C GLY A 362 10.91 -28.86 1.71
N CYS A 363 11.57 -29.29 2.79
CA CYS A 363 11.23 -28.86 4.14
C CYS A 363 11.41 -27.35 4.35
N SER A 364 12.50 -26.77 3.84
CA SER A 364 12.73 -25.32 3.93
C SER A 364 11.67 -24.51 3.19
N LEU A 365 11.21 -25.02 2.05
CA LEU A 365 10.17 -24.37 1.24
C LEU A 365 8.81 -24.42 1.95
N ILE A 366 8.42 -25.56 2.51
CA ILE A 366 7.18 -25.64 3.31
C ILE A 366 7.25 -24.73 4.54
N LEU A 367 8.41 -24.70 5.23
CA LEU A 367 8.59 -23.91 6.44
C LEU A 367 8.57 -22.39 6.17
N SER A 368 9.19 -21.94 5.09
CA SER A 368 9.17 -20.51 4.69
C SER A 368 7.76 -20.04 4.41
N LEU A 369 6.96 -20.83 3.70
CA LEU A 369 5.56 -20.51 3.39
C LEU A 369 4.68 -20.45 4.63
N LEU A 370 4.79 -21.44 5.52
CA LEU A 370 4.05 -21.44 6.78
C LEU A 370 4.37 -20.20 7.61
N LEU A 371 5.63 -19.78 7.64
CA LEU A 371 6.03 -18.57 8.36
C LEU A 371 5.48 -17.30 7.72
N LEU A 372 5.49 -17.20 6.38
CA LEU A 372 4.89 -16.04 5.70
C LEU A 372 3.38 -15.96 5.90
N GLU A 373 2.67 -17.08 5.80
CA GLU A 373 1.23 -17.12 6.03
C GLU A 373 0.89 -16.71 7.47
N ILE A 374 1.64 -17.19 8.47
CA ILE A 374 1.42 -16.83 9.88
C ILE A 374 1.74 -15.35 10.14
N LEU A 375 2.83 -14.82 9.56
CA LEU A 375 3.29 -13.46 9.84
C LEU A 375 2.50 -12.40 9.07
N PHE A 376 2.07 -12.71 7.84
CA PHE A 376 1.52 -11.72 6.92
C PHE A 376 0.15 -12.10 6.34
N GLY A 377 -0.26 -13.37 6.38
CA GLY A 377 -1.52 -13.84 5.77
C GLY A 377 -1.53 -13.72 4.24
N ILE A 378 -0.36 -13.87 3.61
CA ILE A 378 -0.17 -13.64 2.17
C ILE A 378 0.20 -14.98 1.51
N PHE A 379 -0.65 -15.42 0.58
CA PHE A 379 -0.35 -16.53 -0.32
C PHE A 379 -0.46 -16.09 -1.79
N ASP A 380 0.68 -15.97 -2.48
CA ASP A 380 0.73 -15.75 -3.93
C ASP A 380 1.37 -16.97 -4.64
N PRO A 381 0.60 -17.70 -5.48
CA PRO A 381 1.09 -18.89 -6.18
C PRO A 381 2.26 -18.64 -7.15
N PHE A 382 2.38 -17.43 -7.71
CA PHE A 382 3.45 -17.10 -8.63
C PHE A 382 4.76 -16.89 -7.88
N ILE A 383 4.73 -16.19 -6.74
CA ILE A 383 5.90 -16.02 -5.88
C ILE A 383 6.40 -17.40 -5.41
N PHE A 384 5.48 -18.27 -5.00
CA PHE A 384 5.79 -19.66 -4.64
C PHE A 384 6.55 -20.41 -5.75
N LEU A 385 6.04 -20.36 -6.98
CA LEU A 385 6.64 -21.08 -8.10
C LEU A 385 8.06 -20.56 -8.38
N THR A 386 8.28 -19.26 -8.29
CA THR A 386 9.61 -18.66 -8.47
C THR A 386 10.60 -19.09 -7.38
N ALA A 387 10.18 -19.10 -6.12
CA ALA A 387 11.00 -19.55 -4.98
C ALA A 387 11.37 -21.04 -5.12
N ALA A 388 10.41 -21.89 -5.54
CA ALA A 388 10.64 -23.30 -5.81
C ALA A 388 11.68 -23.50 -6.93
N CYS A 389 11.55 -22.77 -8.04
CA CYS A 389 12.51 -22.82 -9.15
C CYS A 389 13.92 -22.38 -8.71
N ILE A 390 14.05 -21.28 -7.95
CA ILE A 390 15.34 -20.78 -7.45
C ILE A 390 16.01 -21.81 -6.54
N SER A 391 15.26 -22.39 -5.59
CA SER A 391 15.73 -23.46 -4.70
C SER A 391 16.26 -24.66 -5.49
N LEU A 392 15.49 -25.15 -6.46
CA LEU A 392 15.86 -26.30 -7.30
C LEU A 392 17.12 -26.03 -8.13
N ILE A 393 17.20 -24.85 -8.76
CA ILE A 393 18.38 -24.45 -9.56
C ILE A 393 19.62 -24.37 -8.67
N LEU A 394 19.51 -23.72 -7.51
CA LEU A 394 20.63 -23.55 -6.58
C LEU A 394 21.21 -24.90 -6.14
N VAL A 395 20.33 -25.82 -5.74
CA VAL A 395 20.73 -27.17 -5.32
C VAL A 395 21.33 -27.97 -6.47
N SER A 396 20.70 -27.92 -7.65
CA SER A 396 21.16 -28.68 -8.82
C SER A 396 22.53 -28.21 -9.31
N VAL A 397 22.75 -26.90 -9.40
CA VAL A 397 24.00 -26.29 -9.89
C VAL A 397 25.16 -26.53 -8.92
N THR A 398 24.93 -26.34 -7.61
CA THR A 398 25.97 -26.56 -6.59
C THR A 398 26.34 -28.03 -6.47
N ALA A 399 25.37 -28.95 -6.50
CA ALA A 399 25.64 -30.39 -6.54
C ALA A 399 26.45 -30.78 -7.77
N ALA A 400 26.14 -30.22 -8.95
CA ALA A 400 26.85 -30.49 -10.20
C ALA A 400 28.30 -29.97 -10.16
N CYS A 401 28.49 -28.73 -9.70
CA CYS A 401 29.81 -28.12 -9.54
C CYS A 401 30.70 -28.87 -8.54
N SER A 402 30.13 -29.32 -7.42
CA SER A 402 30.88 -30.08 -6.41
C SER A 402 31.23 -31.47 -6.89
N PHE A 403 30.29 -32.16 -7.55
CA PHE A 403 30.52 -33.47 -8.16
C PHE A 403 31.62 -33.41 -9.22
N GLY A 404 31.56 -32.45 -10.14
CA GLY A 404 32.57 -32.31 -11.21
C GLY A 404 34.00 -32.10 -10.69
N LYS A 405 34.17 -31.42 -9.55
CA LYS A 405 35.49 -31.13 -8.95
C LYS A 405 36.06 -32.25 -8.08
N HIS A 406 35.20 -33.00 -7.36
CA HIS A 406 35.65 -33.96 -6.36
C HIS A 406 35.44 -35.43 -6.74
N ALA A 407 34.52 -35.71 -7.67
CA ALA A 407 34.24 -37.05 -8.17
C ALA A 407 35.01 -37.38 -9.45
N THR A 408 36.27 -36.96 -9.57
CA THR A 408 37.14 -37.45 -10.65
C THR A 408 37.39 -38.93 -10.41
N ILE A 409 37.01 -39.78 -11.36
CA ILE A 409 37.08 -41.25 -11.30
C ILE A 409 38.47 -41.73 -10.81
N ASP A 410 39.54 -41.05 -11.23
CA ASP A 410 40.92 -41.34 -10.82
C ASP A 410 41.15 -41.18 -9.30
N LYS A 411 40.48 -40.23 -8.62
CA LYS A 411 40.57 -40.08 -7.15
C LYS A 411 39.67 -41.04 -6.38
N LEU A 412 38.55 -41.43 -6.97
CA LEU A 412 37.62 -42.41 -6.39
C LEU A 412 38.18 -43.83 -6.42
N LEU A 413 38.98 -44.16 -7.44
CA LEU A 413 39.60 -45.47 -7.61
C LEU A 413 41.03 -45.57 -7.03
N ARG A 414 41.80 -44.47 -6.92
CA ARG A 414 43.21 -44.49 -6.43
C ARG A 414 43.41 -44.31 -4.93
N ARG A 415 42.38 -44.22 -4.09
CA ARG A 415 42.58 -44.43 -2.64
C ARG A 415 42.67 -45.94 -2.37
N GLU A 416 43.75 -46.53 -2.85
CA GLU A 416 44.21 -47.84 -2.41
C GLU A 416 44.80 -47.70 -1.00
N GLY A 417 44.34 -48.54 -0.07
CA GLY A 417 45.03 -48.89 1.18
C GLY A 417 45.01 -47.85 2.29
#